data_AF-A0A0F9B7C1-F1
#
_entry.id   AF-A0A0F9B7C1-F1
#
_cell.length_a   1.000
_cell.length_b   1.000
_cell.length_c   1.000
_cell.angle_alpha   90.00
_cell.angle_beta   90.00
_cell.angle_gamma   90.00
#
_symmetry.space_group_name_H-M   'P 1'
#
loop_
_entity.id
_entity.type
_entity.pdbx_description
1 polymer ?
#
loop_
_entity_poly.entity_id
_entity_poly.type
_entity_poly.pdbx_seq_one_letter_code
_entity_poly.pdbx_strand_id
1 'polypeptide(L)'
;MLEIFNTADVDADIMKHWAISPKTLGDLLLIEQFGSSDYNTVKALQAGKIEFYMGFYPFWTNLLTKDAVTDTAYRSIAWAMDGIILATIGDLSTSIDKRTDKCNDNQIYSKMDIGAVRMEGAKVHECLNKVAQ
;
A
#
# COMPACT_ATOMS: atom_id res chain seq x y z
N MET A 1 10.43 -10.26 7.15
CA MET A 1 9.02 -10.17 6.70
C MET A 1 8.59 -11.46 6.03
N LEU A 2 9.20 -11.88 4.92
CA LEU A 2 8.86 -13.13 4.22
C LEU A 2 8.84 -14.37 5.15
N GLU A 3 9.84 -14.47 6.04
CA GLU A 3 9.93 -15.56 7.02
C GLU A 3 8.68 -15.67 7.94
N ILE A 4 8.06 -14.54 8.28
CA ILE A 4 6.87 -14.53 9.14
C ILE A 4 5.69 -15.16 8.39
N PHE A 5 5.52 -14.82 7.11
CA PHE A 5 4.48 -15.42 6.26
C PHE A 5 4.71 -16.91 6.04
N ASN A 6 5.97 -17.32 5.83
CA ASN A 6 6.31 -18.74 5.65
C ASN A 6 6.12 -19.54 6.94
N THR A 7 6.43 -18.96 8.11
CA THR A 7 6.20 -19.60 9.40
C THR A 7 4.71 -19.76 9.70
N ALA A 8 3.90 -18.82 9.21
CA ALA A 8 2.45 -18.87 9.30
C ALA A 8 1.79 -19.78 8.25
N ASP A 9 2.57 -20.50 7.44
CA ASP A 9 2.11 -21.42 6.39
C ASP A 9 1.17 -20.76 5.37
N VAL A 10 1.42 -19.47 5.08
CA VAL A 10 0.68 -18.74 4.05
C VAL A 10 1.16 -19.21 2.68
N ASP A 11 0.20 -19.60 1.84
CA ASP A 11 0.46 -20.11 0.50
C ASP A 11 1.42 -19.20 -0.30
N ALA A 12 2.42 -19.83 -0.90
CA ALA A 12 3.45 -19.17 -1.69
C ALA A 12 2.87 -18.57 -2.99
N ASP A 13 1.85 -19.21 -3.58
CA ASP A 13 1.26 -18.81 -4.85
C ASP A 13 0.39 -17.56 -4.75
N ILE A 14 -0.06 -17.23 -3.54
CA ILE A 14 -0.84 -16.01 -3.30
C ILE A 14 0.09 -14.79 -3.42
N MET A 15 -0.31 -13.86 -4.28
CA MET A 15 0.37 -12.58 -4.47
C MET A 15 0.41 -11.80 -3.15
N LYS A 16 1.60 -11.33 -2.78
CA LYS A 16 1.81 -10.56 -1.56
C LYS A 16 2.08 -9.11 -1.93
N HIS A 17 1.37 -8.19 -1.29
CA HIS A 17 1.51 -6.75 -1.50
C HIS A 17 2.23 -6.11 -0.32
N TRP A 18 2.93 -5.01 -0.60
CA TRP A 18 3.62 -4.23 0.42
C TRP A 18 3.40 -2.74 0.19
N ALA A 19 2.67 -2.10 1.09
CA ALA A 19 2.48 -0.66 1.08
C ALA A 19 3.67 0.03 1.74
N ILE A 20 4.43 0.82 0.98
CA ILE A 20 5.64 1.52 1.43
C ILE A 20 5.50 3.03 1.30
N SER A 21 6.31 3.77 2.07
CA SER A 21 6.39 5.22 1.92
C SER A 21 7.27 5.59 0.72
N PRO A 22 7.12 6.79 0.13
CA PRO A 22 7.97 7.22 -0.96
C PRO A 22 9.46 7.25 -0.60
N LYS A 23 9.78 7.55 0.68
CA LYS A 23 11.16 7.51 1.15
C LYS A 23 11.71 6.08 1.15
N THR A 24 10.96 5.11 1.67
CA THR A 24 11.36 3.70 1.62
C THR A 24 11.55 3.22 0.18
N LEU A 25 10.72 3.68 -0.77
CA LEU A 25 10.92 3.37 -2.19
C LEU A 25 12.27 3.91 -2.70
N GLY A 26 12.61 5.16 -2.37
CA GLY A 26 13.92 5.73 -2.70
C GLY A 26 15.08 4.94 -2.08
N ASP A 27 14.96 4.61 -0.79
CA ASP A 27 15.98 3.83 -0.08
C ASP A 27 16.14 2.42 -0.69
N LEU A 28 15.06 1.77 -1.14
CA LEU A 28 15.10 0.48 -1.83
C LEU A 28 15.73 0.57 -3.23
N LEU A 29 15.50 1.66 -3.97
CA LEU A 29 16.11 1.90 -5.28
C LEU A 29 17.63 2.15 -5.18
N LEU A 30 18.09 2.68 -4.05
CA LEU A 30 19.50 2.96 -3.78
C LEU A 30 20.30 1.73 -3.34
N ILE A 31 19.65 0.59 -3.07
CA ILE A 31 20.35 -0.67 -2.79
C ILE A 31 21.14 -1.07 -4.05
N GLU A 32 22.44 -1.36 -3.88
CA GLU A 32 23.39 -1.60 -4.98
C GLU A 32 22.95 -2.70 -5.96
N GLN A 33 22.19 -3.69 -5.48
CA GLN A 33 21.63 -4.77 -6.30
C GLN A 33 20.55 -4.30 -7.29
N PHE A 34 19.86 -3.19 -7.00
CA PHE A 34 18.83 -2.60 -7.87
C PHE A 34 19.36 -1.43 -8.70
N GLY A 35 20.39 -0.74 -8.20
CA GLY A 35 21.04 0.39 -8.88
C GLY A 35 22.10 0.00 -9.92
N SER A 36 22.69 -1.20 -9.81
CA SER A 36 23.74 -1.64 -10.74
C SER A 36 23.15 -2.14 -12.07
N SER A 37 23.63 -1.55 -13.17
CA SER A 37 23.25 -1.94 -14.52
C SER A 37 23.69 -3.36 -14.91
N ASP A 38 24.66 -3.91 -14.19
CA ASP A 38 25.31 -5.17 -14.57
C ASP A 38 24.53 -6.38 -14.03
N TYR A 39 23.73 -6.18 -12.98
CA TYR A 39 22.90 -7.22 -12.37
C TYR A 39 21.45 -7.23 -12.86
N ASN A 40 21.00 -6.18 -13.56
CA ASN A 40 19.58 -5.99 -13.85
C ASN A 40 19.32 -5.86 -15.37
N THR A 41 18.53 -6.79 -15.93
CA THR A 41 18.11 -6.78 -17.36
C THR A 41 17.25 -5.57 -17.72
N VAL A 42 16.60 -4.94 -16.74
CA VAL A 42 15.91 -3.65 -16.86
C VAL A 42 16.34 -2.77 -15.68
N LYS A 43 16.87 -1.57 -15.95
CA LYS A 43 17.36 -0.64 -14.90
C LYS A 43 16.19 -0.14 -14.05
N ALA A 44 15.92 -0.78 -12.92
CA ALA A 44 14.88 -0.38 -11.97
C ALA A 44 15.02 1.08 -11.50
N LEU A 45 16.25 1.57 -11.35
CA LEU A 45 16.56 2.96 -11.02
C LEU A 45 16.07 3.95 -12.08
N GLN A 46 16.17 3.59 -13.37
CA GLN A 46 15.74 4.45 -14.48
C GLN A 46 14.21 4.46 -14.63
N ALA A 47 13.56 3.34 -14.33
CA ALA A 47 12.10 3.24 -14.35
C ALA A 47 11.44 3.89 -13.13
N GLY A 48 12.18 4.10 -12.03
CA GLY A 48 11.67 4.67 -10.78
C GLY A 48 10.61 3.81 -10.09
N LYS A 49 10.49 2.54 -10.49
CA LYS A 49 9.51 1.58 -9.97
C LYS A 49 10.18 0.24 -9.70
N ILE A 50 9.80 -0.37 -8.59
CA ILE A 50 10.19 -1.74 -8.22
C ILE A 50 8.95 -2.59 -8.40
N GLU A 51 8.95 -3.49 -9.38
CA GLU A 51 7.77 -4.32 -9.67
C GLU A 51 7.67 -5.51 -8.70
N PHE A 52 8.81 -6.10 -8.32
CA PHE A 52 8.85 -7.25 -7.42
C PHE A 52 10.10 -7.22 -6.56
N TYR A 53 9.94 -7.46 -5.25
CA TYR A 53 11.04 -7.47 -4.29
C TYR A 53 10.80 -8.53 -3.21
N MET A 54 11.72 -9.49 -3.07
CA MET A 54 11.72 -10.51 -2.01
C MET A 54 10.37 -11.22 -1.78
N GLY A 55 9.61 -11.51 -2.84
CA GLY A 55 8.30 -12.16 -2.72
C GLY A 55 7.10 -11.22 -2.65
N PHE A 56 7.31 -9.90 -2.72
CA PHE A 56 6.26 -8.89 -2.60
C PHE A 56 6.19 -7.97 -3.82
N TYR A 57 5.00 -7.46 -4.09
CA TYR A 57 4.72 -6.38 -5.04
C TYR A 57 4.58 -5.06 -4.26
N PRO A 58 5.66 -4.26 -4.15
CA PRO A 58 5.60 -3.01 -3.43
C PRO A 58 4.85 -1.93 -4.20
N PHE A 59 4.11 -1.09 -3.50
CA PHE A 59 3.56 0.14 -4.05
C PHE A 59 3.67 1.28 -3.03
N TRP A 60 3.84 2.49 -3.53
CA TRP A 60 4.03 3.66 -2.68
C TRP A 60 2.69 4.31 -2.30
N THR A 61 2.61 4.83 -1.08
CA THR A 61 1.47 5.61 -0.60
C THR A 61 1.90 6.62 0.46
N ASN A 62 1.25 7.78 0.49
CA ASN A 62 1.45 8.83 1.49
C ASN A 62 0.52 8.65 2.71
N LEU A 63 -0.32 7.62 2.72
CA LEU A 63 -1.30 7.38 3.78
C LEU A 63 -0.72 6.62 4.97
N LEU A 64 0.55 6.19 4.90
CA LEU A 64 1.21 5.46 5.98
C LEU A 64 1.60 6.42 7.10
N THR A 65 1.30 6.01 8.32
CA THR A 65 1.67 6.77 9.51
C THR A 65 3.14 6.59 9.85
N LYS A 66 3.74 7.65 10.36
CA LYS A 66 5.02 7.54 11.07
C LYS A 66 4.81 6.83 12.38
N ASP A 67 5.85 6.14 12.84
CA ASP A 67 5.83 5.55 14.16
C ASP A 67 5.76 6.63 15.26
N ALA A 68 4.75 6.51 16.13
CA ALA A 68 4.51 7.46 17.20
C ALA A 68 5.59 7.45 18.30
N VAL A 69 6.37 6.38 18.42
CA VAL A 69 7.37 6.23 19.48
C VAL A 69 8.71 6.80 19.07
N THR A 70 9.14 6.55 17.83
CA THR A 70 10.48 6.89 17.37
C THR A 70 10.53 8.06 16.39
N ASP A 71 9.42 8.42 15.72
CA ASP A 71 9.29 9.39 14.60
C ASP A 71 10.33 9.22 13.46
N THR A 72 11.12 8.16 13.51
CA THR A 72 12.24 7.84 12.62
C THR A 72 11.95 6.62 11.77
N ALA A 73 10.72 6.11 11.81
CA ALA A 73 10.30 4.95 11.03
C ALA A 73 8.90 5.15 10.46
N TYR A 74 8.66 4.57 9.28
CA TYR A 74 7.32 4.43 8.72
C TYR A 74 6.76 3.05 9.05
N ARG A 75 5.50 3.02 9.46
CA ARG A 75 4.74 1.77 9.64
C ARG A 75 4.21 1.33 8.28
N SER A 76 4.95 0.44 7.63
CA SER A 76 4.56 -0.20 6.38
C SER A 76 3.69 -1.43 6.66
N ILE A 77 2.80 -1.76 5.72
CA ILE A 77 1.89 -2.90 5.87
C ILE A 77 2.16 -3.86 4.72
N ALA A 78 2.33 -5.13 5.03
CA ALA A 78 2.42 -6.20 4.05
C ALA A 78 1.30 -7.22 4.27
N TRP A 79 0.72 -7.70 3.18
CA TRP A 79 -0.35 -8.69 3.24
C TRP A 79 -0.34 -9.61 2.03
N ALA A 80 -0.85 -10.82 2.21
CA ALA A 80 -1.28 -11.66 1.09
C ALA A 80 -2.61 -11.15 0.55
N MET A 81 -2.85 -11.23 -0.76
CA MET A 81 -4.00 -10.63 -1.45
C MET A 81 -5.37 -10.97 -0.81
N ASP A 82 -5.51 -12.16 -0.24
CA ASP A 82 -6.70 -12.66 0.44
C ASP A 82 -6.79 -12.28 1.94
N GLY A 83 -5.73 -11.70 2.52
CA GLY A 83 -5.69 -11.29 3.92
C GLY A 83 -6.53 -10.06 4.24
N ILE A 84 -6.80 -9.21 3.23
CA ILE A 84 -7.62 -8.00 3.36
C ILE A 84 -8.76 -8.05 2.35
N ILE A 85 -9.99 -7.89 2.83
CA ILE A 85 -11.19 -7.87 1.98
C ILE A 85 -11.84 -6.50 2.06
N LEU A 86 -12.17 -5.96 0.88
CA LEU A 86 -13.02 -4.79 0.72
C LEU A 86 -14.43 -5.25 0.36
N ALA A 87 -15.41 -4.89 1.18
CA ALA A 87 -16.83 -5.08 0.90
C ALA A 87 -17.45 -3.74 0.50
N THR A 88 -18.23 -3.76 -0.57
CA THR A 88 -19.05 -2.64 -1.02
C THR A 88 -20.51 -3.03 -0.82
N ILE A 89 -21.27 -2.23 -0.08
CA ILE A 89 -22.69 -2.48 0.20
C ILE A 89 -23.56 -1.70 -0.79
N GLY A 90 -23.21 -0.44 -1.02
CA GLY A 90 -23.92 0.45 -1.94
C GLY A 90 -22.98 0.95 -3.03
N ASP A 91 -23.43 0.84 -4.29
CA ASP A 91 -22.74 1.41 -5.45
C ASP A 91 -22.66 2.94 -5.37
N LEU A 92 -21.72 3.51 -6.12
CA LEU A 92 -21.55 4.96 -6.22
C LEU A 92 -22.83 5.58 -6.81
N SER A 93 -23.53 6.39 -6.01
CA SER A 93 -24.67 7.18 -6.49
C SER A 93 -24.35 8.67 -6.38
N THR A 94 -24.49 9.38 -7.49
CA THR A 94 -24.30 10.84 -7.57
C THR A 94 -25.61 11.51 -7.99
N SER A 95 -26.03 12.55 -7.27
CA SER A 95 -27.14 13.42 -7.65
C SER A 95 -26.68 14.86 -7.84
N ILE A 96 -27.35 15.57 -8.73
CA ILE A 96 -27.10 16.98 -9.01
C ILE A 96 -28.43 17.70 -8.90
N ASP A 97 -28.57 18.53 -7.87
CA ASP A 97 -29.80 19.22 -7.53
C ASP A 97 -29.52 20.71 -7.32
N LYS A 98 -30.47 21.58 -7.67
CA LYS A 98 -30.37 23.01 -7.39
C LYS A 98 -30.86 23.29 -5.98
N ARG A 99 -30.04 24.00 -5.21
CA ARG A 99 -30.33 24.33 -3.83
C ARG A 99 -30.91 25.74 -3.74
N THR A 100 -32.23 25.85 -3.78
CA THR A 100 -32.96 27.14 -3.83
C THR A 100 -32.78 27.98 -2.57
N ASP A 101 -32.53 27.36 -1.41
CA ASP A 101 -32.23 28.03 -0.16
C ASP A 101 -30.80 28.62 -0.08
N LYS A 102 -29.92 28.28 -1.03
CA LYS A 102 -28.56 28.82 -1.14
C LYS A 102 -28.33 29.44 -2.51
N CYS A 103 -28.94 30.59 -2.75
CA CYS A 103 -28.75 31.40 -3.96
C CYS A 103 -29.03 30.67 -5.29
N ASN A 104 -29.78 29.56 -5.27
CA ASN A 104 -29.98 28.67 -6.42
C ASN A 104 -28.68 28.02 -6.95
N ASP A 105 -27.70 27.80 -6.07
CA ASP A 105 -26.46 27.13 -6.43
C ASP A 105 -26.69 25.65 -6.78
N ASN A 106 -25.87 25.13 -7.71
CA ASN A 106 -25.88 23.71 -8.05
C ASN A 106 -25.16 22.92 -6.95
N GLN A 107 -25.86 21.98 -6.32
CA GLN A 107 -25.30 21.05 -5.34
C GLN A 107 -25.03 19.71 -6.01
N ILE A 108 -23.80 19.22 -5.84
CA ILE A 108 -23.38 17.89 -6.27
C ILE A 108 -23.22 17.05 -5.01
N TYR A 109 -23.89 15.90 -4.96
CA TYR A 109 -23.78 14.96 -3.85
C TYR A 109 -23.42 13.58 -4.39
N SER A 110 -22.38 12.97 -3.84
CA SER A 110 -21.98 11.60 -4.14
C SER A 110 -21.89 10.81 -2.84
N LYS A 111 -22.41 9.59 -2.84
CA LYS A 111 -22.29 8.64 -1.74
C LYS A 111 -21.82 7.27 -2.24
N MET A 112 -21.10 6.57 -1.38
CA MET A 112 -20.66 5.19 -1.58
C MET A 112 -20.48 4.55 -0.20
N ASP A 113 -20.95 3.31 -0.03
CA ASP A 113 -20.88 2.60 1.24
C ASP A 113 -19.86 1.44 1.11
N ILE A 114 -18.68 1.63 1.69
CA ILE A 114 -17.56 0.67 1.66
C ILE A 114 -17.04 0.36 3.05
N GLY A 115 -16.50 -0.85 3.23
CA GLY A 115 -15.83 -1.29 4.44
C GLY A 115 -14.72 -2.28 4.14
N ALA A 116 -13.59 -2.17 4.84
CA ALA A 116 -12.47 -3.10 4.69
C ALA A 116 -12.19 -3.80 6.02
N VAL A 117 -11.96 -5.11 5.97
CA VAL A 117 -11.66 -5.94 7.14
C VAL A 117 -10.46 -6.84 6.88
N ARG A 118 -9.71 -7.15 7.95
CA ARG A 118 -8.70 -8.21 7.94
C ARG A 118 -9.42 -9.53 8.17
N MET A 119 -9.47 -10.39 7.16
CA MET A 119 -10.15 -11.69 7.29
C MET A 119 -9.29 -12.69 8.07
N GLU A 120 -7.97 -12.64 7.89
CA GLU A 120 -7.03 -13.53 8.55
C GLU A 120 -5.82 -12.76 9.10
N GLY A 121 -5.59 -12.86 10.42
CA GLY A 121 -4.52 -12.12 11.09
C GLY A 121 -3.12 -12.56 10.67
N ALA A 122 -2.96 -13.85 10.34
CA ALA A 122 -1.69 -14.44 9.91
C ALA A 122 -1.22 -13.96 8.52
N LYS A 123 -2.11 -13.32 7.76
CA LYS A 123 -1.85 -12.84 6.39
C LYS A 123 -1.63 -11.35 6.29
N VAL A 124 -1.65 -10.62 7.41
CA VAL A 124 -1.47 -9.16 7.43
C VAL A 124 -0.50 -8.80 8.54
N HIS A 125 0.64 -8.23 8.17
CA HIS A 125 1.71 -7.87 9.10
C HIS A 125 2.15 -6.42 8.92
N GLU A 126 2.44 -5.79 10.05
CA GLU A 126 3.08 -4.48 10.10
C GLU A 126 4.60 -4.63 10.09
N CYS A 127 5.30 -3.73 9.40
CA CYS A 127 6.75 -3.65 9.40
C CYS A 127 7.22 -2.21 9.61
N LEU A 128 8.09 -2.05 10.60
CA LEU A 128 8.76 -0.79 10.90
C LEU A 128 9.98 -0.63 9.99
N ASN A 129 9.84 0.23 8.99
CA ASN A 129 10.97 0.60 8.15
C ASN A 129 11.64 1.81 8.76
N LYS A 130 12.83 1.60 9.33
CA LYS A 130 13.67 2.69 9.79
C LYS A 130 14.08 3.53 8.60
N VAL A 131 13.85 4.83 8.72
CA VAL A 131 14.44 5.83 7.83
C VAL A 131 15.92 5.86 8.18
N ALA A 132 16.78 5.43 7.26
CA ALA A 132 18.20 5.73 7.37
C ALA A 132 18.35 7.27 7.35
N GLN A 133 19.01 7.81 8.39
CA GLN A 133 19.37 9.23 8.44
C GLN A 133 20.30 9.59 7.28
#